data_AF-A0A945U6J4-F1
#
_entry.id   AF-A0A945U6J4-F1
#
_cell.length_a   1.000
_cell.length_b   1.000
_cell.length_c   1.000
_cell.angle_alpha   90.00
_cell.angle_beta   90.00
_cell.angle_gamma   90.00
#
_symmetry.space_group_name_H-M   'P 1'
#
loop_
_entity.id
_entity.type
_entity.pdbx_description
1 polymer ?
#
loop_
_entity_poly.entity_id
_entity_poly.type
_entity_poly.pdbx_seq_one_letter_code
_entity_poly.pdbx_strand_id
1 'polypeptide(L)' 'MKDKKNIDPTQKNNPLHGIRLVDILEYLVEEYGWKELGEEIKINCFNSNPSIKSSLKFLRKTQWARNKVEKLYVNTIK' A
#
# COMPACT_ATOMS: atom_id res chain seq x y z
N MET A 1 -1.87 -24.16 9.50
CA MET A 1 -1.86 -23.78 8.06
C MET A 1 -2.28 -22.32 7.92
N LYS A 2 -1.34 -21.42 7.61
CA LYS A 2 -1.50 -20.25 6.71
C LYS A 2 -0.09 -19.88 6.19
N ASP A 3 0.25 -20.54 5.09
CA ASP A 3 1.08 -20.11 3.96
C ASP A 3 2.43 -19.41 4.22
N LYS A 4 3.48 -20.24 4.16
CA LYS A 4 4.86 -19.85 3.89
C LYS A 4 4.93 -19.19 2.50
N LYS A 5 5.32 -17.91 2.41
CA LYS A 5 5.63 -17.27 1.12
C LYS A 5 6.94 -17.87 0.59
N ASN A 6 6.82 -18.59 -0.53
CA ASN A 6 7.91 -19.08 -1.37
C ASN A 6 8.66 -17.89 -1.99
N ILE A 7 9.98 -17.85 -1.85
CA ILE A 7 10.83 -16.80 -2.41
C ILE A 7 11.46 -17.38 -3.69
N ASP A 8 10.97 -16.93 -4.84
CA ASP A 8 11.50 -17.30 -6.15
C ASP A 8 12.68 -16.38 -6.51
N PRO A 9 13.90 -16.89 -6.75
CA PRO A 9 15.13 -16.09 -6.83
C PRO A 9 15.38 -15.40 -8.18
N THR A 10 14.38 -15.26 -9.06
CA THR A 10 14.61 -14.92 -10.48
C THR A 10 14.36 -13.47 -10.89
N GLN A 11 14.06 -12.54 -9.98
CA GLN A 11 13.64 -11.17 -10.36
C GLN A 11 14.60 -10.09 -9.86
N LYS A 12 15.82 -10.19 -10.39
CA LYS A 12 17.03 -9.53 -9.90
C LYS A 12 17.10 -8.00 -10.06
N ASN A 13 16.10 -7.31 -10.63
CA ASN A 13 16.21 -5.87 -10.94
C ASN A 13 14.88 -5.08 -11.03
N ASN A 14 13.80 -5.51 -10.35
CA ASN A 14 12.63 -4.64 -10.16
C ASN A 14 12.44 -4.39 -8.66
N PRO A 15 12.62 -3.15 -8.16
CA PRO A 15 12.44 -2.86 -6.72
C PRO A 15 10.99 -3.06 -6.26
N LEU A 16 10.05 -3.22 -7.21
CA LEU A 16 8.63 -3.48 -6.97
C LEU A 16 8.20 -4.92 -7.26
N HIS A 17 9.13 -5.83 -7.65
CA HIS A 17 8.69 -7.15 -8.06
C HIS A 17 8.15 -7.97 -6.88
N GLY A 18 6.87 -8.34 -6.94
CA GLY A 18 6.22 -9.16 -5.92
C GLY A 18 5.71 -8.37 -4.71
N ILE A 19 5.79 -7.04 -4.72
CA ILE A 19 5.22 -6.21 -3.65
C ILE A 19 3.70 -6.18 -3.84
N ARG A 20 2.97 -6.67 -2.84
CA ARG A 20 1.51 -6.66 -2.86
C ARG A 20 1.04 -5.28 -2.39
N LEU A 21 -0.17 -4.88 -2.80
CA LEU A 21 -0.81 -3.65 -2.32
C LEU A 21 -0.88 -3.56 -0.78
N VAL A 22 -0.97 -4.70 -0.09
CA VAL A 22 -0.91 -4.73 1.38
C VAL A 22 0.45 -4.30 1.90
N ASP A 23 1.53 -4.79 1.29
CA ASP A 23 2.90 -4.50 1.69
C ASP A 23 3.20 -3.00 1.44
N ILE A 24 2.72 -2.45 0.31
CA ILE A 24 2.79 -1.01 -0.01
C ILE A 24 2.07 -0.17 1.04
N LEU A 25 0.83 -0.53 1.36
CA LEU A 25 0.02 0.25 2.29
C LEU A 25 0.59 0.18 3.72
N GLU A 26 1.06 -0.99 4.15
CA GLU A 26 1.69 -1.16 5.46
C GLU A 26 2.94 -0.29 5.59
N TYR A 27 3.82 -0.30 4.58
CA TYR A 27 5.00 0.57 4.54
C TYR A 27 4.64 2.04 4.64
N LEU A 28 3.69 2.52 3.81
CA LEU A 28 3.28 3.92 3.82
C LEU A 28 2.66 4.35 5.15
N VAL A 29 1.94 3.45 5.82
CA VAL A 29 1.37 3.71 7.15
C VAL A 29 2.44 3.75 8.22
N GLU A 30 3.50 2.94 8.09
CA GLU A 30 4.64 2.96 9.01
C GLU A 30 5.47 4.25 8.85
N GLU A 31 5.71 4.68 7.62
CA GLU A 31 6.51 5.88 7.32
C GLU A 31 5.78 7.21 7.62
N TYR A 32 4.50 7.34 7.23
CA TYR A 32 3.75 8.60 7.33
C TYR A 32 2.62 8.58 8.38
N GLY A 33 2.13 7.40 8.74
CA GLY A 33 0.92 7.28 9.52
C GLY A 33 -0.36 7.67 8.76
N TRP A 34 -1.50 7.36 9.36
CA TRP A 34 -2.81 7.52 8.70
C TRP A 34 -3.21 8.97 8.44
N LYS A 35 -2.78 9.90 9.30
CA LYS A 35 -3.16 11.30 9.20
C LYS A 35 -2.57 11.93 7.94
N GLU A 36 -1.26 11.76 7.73
CA GLU A 36 -0.55 12.31 6.58
C GLU A 36 -1.02 11.65 5.28
N LEU A 37 -1.26 10.33 5.30
CA LEU A 37 -1.88 9.64 4.17
C LEU A 37 -3.27 10.17 3.83
N GLY A 38 -4.06 10.56 4.83
CA GLY A 38 -5.37 11.17 4.64
C GLY A 38 -5.32 12.58 4.06
N GLU A 39 -4.23 13.31 4.31
CA GLU A 39 -3.96 14.64 3.74
C GLU A 39 -3.52 14.55 2.27
N GLU A 40 -2.60 13.62 1.97
CA GLU A 40 -2.08 13.38 0.62
C GLU A 40 -3.12 12.68 -0.28
N ILE A 41 -3.79 11.67 0.27
CA ILE A 41 -4.81 10.87 -0.39
C ILE A 41 -6.12 11.10 0.35
N LYS A 42 -6.82 12.17 -0.05
CA LYS A 42 -8.11 12.60 0.52
C LYS A 42 -9.23 11.59 0.30
N ILE A 43 -9.19 10.48 1.05
CA ILE A 43 -10.21 9.43 1.08
C ILE A 43 -10.67 9.22 2.52
N ASN A 44 -11.98 9.03 2.70
CA ASN A 44 -12.56 8.90 4.04
C ASN A 44 -12.03 7.68 4.81
N CYS A 45 -11.55 6.63 4.13
CA CYS A 45 -11.08 5.43 4.82
C CYS A 45 -9.81 5.68 5.63
N PHE A 46 -8.98 6.68 5.30
CA PHE A 46 -7.80 7.04 6.07
C PHE A 46 -8.12 7.98 7.24
N ASN A 47 -9.21 8.77 7.14
CA ASN A 47 -9.54 9.81 8.12
C ASN A 47 -10.52 9.38 9.22
N SER A 48 -11.44 8.44 8.96
CA SER A 48 -12.53 8.14 9.92
C SER A 48 -12.42 6.81 10.64
N ASN A 49 -11.90 5.76 10.00
CA ASN A 49 -11.65 4.47 10.64
C ASN A 49 -10.50 3.75 9.91
N PRO A 50 -9.28 4.29 10.05
CA PRO A 50 -8.12 3.75 9.36
C PRO A 50 -7.84 2.32 9.82
N SER A 51 -7.90 1.39 8.86
CA SER A 51 -7.39 0.03 9.07
C SER A 51 -6.87 -0.53 7.77
N ILE A 52 -5.84 -1.37 7.83
CA ILE A 52 -5.27 -2.02 6.65
C ILE A 52 -6.35 -2.79 5.87
N LYS A 53 -7.22 -3.55 6.55
CA LYS A 53 -8.27 -4.35 5.90
C LYS A 53 -9.34 -3.50 5.20
N SER A 54 -9.87 -2.47 5.86
CA SER A 54 -10.89 -1.59 5.27
C SER A 54 -10.33 -0.79 4.10
N SER A 55 -9.11 -0.27 4.24
CA SER A 55 -8.40 0.45 3.20
C SER A 55 -8.12 -0.44 2.00
N LEU A 56 -7.60 -1.65 2.18
CA LEU A 56 -7.36 -2.58 1.05
C LEU A 56 -8.65 -2.95 0.32
N LYS A 57 -9.75 -3.17 1.04
CA LYS A 57 -11.06 -3.44 0.43
C LYS A 57 -11.51 -2.25 -0.42
N PHE A 58 -11.30 -1.03 0.05
CA PHE A 58 -11.60 0.20 -0.69
C PHE A 58 -10.69 0.36 -1.92
N LEU A 59 -9.37 0.25 -1.75
CA LEU A 59 -8.38 0.41 -2.81
C LEU A 59 -8.53 -0.64 -3.93
N ARG A 60 -9.05 -1.84 -3.63
CA ARG A 60 -9.40 -2.85 -4.65
C ARG A 60 -10.60 -2.45 -5.52
N LYS A 61 -11.52 -1.65 -4.99
CA LYS A 61 -12.71 -1.17 -5.71
C LYS A 61 -12.48 0.17 -6.39
N THR A 62 -11.58 0.99 -5.83
CA THR A 62 -11.36 2.38 -6.24
C THR A 62 -9.97 2.52 -6.87
N GLN A 63 -9.89 2.25 -8.17
CA GLN A 63 -8.61 2.17 -8.89
C GLN A 63 -7.81 3.48 -8.85
N TRP A 64 -8.46 4.65 -8.98
CA TRP A 64 -7.74 5.93 -8.91
C TRP A 64 -7.04 6.15 -7.56
N ALA A 65 -7.64 5.66 -6.46
CA ALA A 65 -7.05 5.78 -5.12
C ALA A 65 -5.87 4.82 -4.96
N ARG A 66 -5.99 3.59 -5.47
CA ARG A 66 -4.87 2.64 -5.55
C ARG A 66 -3.69 3.26 -6.32
N ASN A 67 -3.94 3.83 -7.49
CA ASN A 67 -2.88 4.43 -8.30
C ASN A 67 -2.15 5.55 -7.54
N LYS A 68 -2.86 6.34 -6.71
CA LYS A 68 -2.24 7.36 -5.86
C LYS A 68 -1.37 6.74 -4.76
N VAL A 69 -1.84 5.68 -4.10
CA VAL A 69 -1.07 4.95 -3.07
C VAL A 69 0.20 4.38 -3.67
N GLU A 70 0.12 3.71 -4.82
CA GLU A 70 1.28 3.14 -5.52
C GLU A 70 2.26 4.22 -5.97
N LYS A 71 1.76 5.34 -6.49
CA LYS A 71 2.60 6.49 -6.88
C LYS A 71 3.32 7.10 -5.67
N LEU A 72 2.62 7.27 -4.54
CA LEU A 72 3.21 7.79 -3.31
C LEU A 72 4.34 6.88 -2.85
N TYR A 73 4.11 5.56 -2.83
CA TYR A 73 5.13 4.59 -2.47
C TYR A 73 6.39 4.69 -3.33
N VAL A 74 6.23 4.77 -4.65
CA VAL A 74 7.38 4.96 -5.56
C VAL A 74 8.14 6.25 -5.28
N ASN A 75 7.44 7.33 -4.91
CA ASN A 75 8.08 8.59 -4.53
C ASN A 75 8.81 8.51 -3.19
N THR A 76 8.32 7.70 -2.24
CA THR A 76 8.93 7.54 -0.91
C THR A 76 10.21 6.71 -0.95
N ILE A 77 10.28 5.69 -1.81
CA ILE A 77 11.45 4.81 -1.93
C ILE A 77 12.54 5.34 -2.89
N LYS A 78 12.26 6.43 -3.58
CA LYS A 78 13.15 7.03 -4.59
C LYS A 78 14.05 8.09 -3.95
#